data_AF-A0A9D6XIA0-F1
#
_entry.id   AF-A0A9D6XIA0-F1
#
_cell.length_a   1.000
_cell.length_b   1.000
_cell.length_c   1.000
_cell.angle_alpha   90.00
_cell.angle_beta   90.00
_cell.angle_gamma   90.00
#
_symmetry.space_group_name_H-M   'P 1'
#
loop_
_entity.id
_entity.type
_entity.pdbx_description
1 polymer ?
#
loop_
_entity_poly.entity_id
_entity_poly.type
_entity_poly.pdbx_seq_one_letter_code
_entity_poly.pdbx_strand_id
1 'polypeptide(L)' 'MTEVVVHESPALPVCEQGIEIVERKGKGHPDTICDAVVERISVELASAYTKAFGRILHYNIDKG' A
#
# COMPACT_ATOMS: atom_id res chain seq x y z
N MET A 1 8.49 24.33 7.80
CA MET A 1 7.19 24.22 8.49
C MET A 1 6.21 23.76 7.43
N THR A 2 5.75 22.52 7.49
CA THR A 2 4.76 22.02 6.53
C THR A 2 3.40 22.50 6.99
N GLU A 3 2.63 23.11 6.11
CA GLU A 3 1.28 23.57 6.42
C GLU A 3 0.36 22.35 6.50
N VAL A 4 -0.29 22.18 7.65
CA VAL A 4 -1.32 21.16 7.85
C VAL A 4 -2.65 21.89 7.94
N VAL A 5 -3.57 21.56 7.05
CA VAL A 5 -4.90 22.16 6.97
C VAL A 5 -5.94 21.10 7.28
N VAL A 6 -6.93 21.46 8.10
CA VAL A 6 -8.02 20.58 8.52
C VAL A 6 -9.33 21.19 8.06
N HIS A 7 -10.20 20.37 7.46
CA HIS A 7 -11.53 20.76 7.01
C HIS A 7 -12.56 19.75 7.49
N GLU A 8 -13.79 20.22 7.69
CA GLU A 8 -14.94 19.34 7.91
C GLU A 8 -15.28 18.58 6.61
N SER A 9 -15.61 17.30 6.73
CA SER A 9 -16.06 16.49 5.59
C SER A 9 -17.52 16.84 5.28
N PRO A 10 -17.86 17.23 4.05
CA PRO A 10 -19.25 17.46 3.66
C PRO A 10 -20.02 16.14 3.39
N ALA A 11 -19.33 15.00 3.40
CA ALA A 11 -19.94 13.70 3.12
C ALA A 11 -20.62 13.13 4.38
N LEU A 12 -21.78 12.49 4.18
CA LEU A 12 -22.43 11.71 5.24
C LEU A 12 -21.52 10.55 5.68
N PRO A 13 -21.47 10.24 6.98
CA PRO A 13 -20.80 9.04 7.48
C PRO A 13 -21.26 7.79 6.71
N VAL A 14 -20.34 6.87 6.42
CA VAL A 14 -20.64 5.66 5.62
C VAL A 14 -21.83 4.88 6.19
N CYS A 15 -21.93 4.79 7.52
CA CYS A 15 -23.02 4.13 8.23
C CYS A 15 -24.40 4.81 8.08
N GLU A 16 -24.46 6.06 7.63
CA GLU A 16 -25.68 6.82 7.39
C GLU A 16 -26.08 6.84 5.90
N GLN A 17 -25.28 6.23 5.03
CA GLN A 17 -25.58 6.13 3.60
C GLN A 17 -26.60 5.01 3.34
N GLY A 18 -27.34 5.10 2.23
CA GLY A 18 -28.41 4.14 1.93
C GLY A 18 -27.92 2.73 1.56
N ILE A 19 -26.67 2.57 1.15
CA ILE A 19 -26.06 1.29 0.70
C ILE A 19 -24.57 1.32 1.04
N GLU A 20 -24.04 0.19 1.52
CA GLU A 20 -22.60 -0.04 1.71
C GLU A 20 -22.21 -1.41 1.12
N ILE A 21 -21.10 -1.47 0.39
CA ILE A 21 -20.55 -2.71 -0.17
C ILE A 21 -19.08 -2.79 0.21
N VAL A 22 -18.67 -3.93 0.78
CA VAL A 22 -17.30 -4.18 1.24
C VAL A 22 -16.80 -5.50 0.67
N GLU A 23 -15.58 -5.50 0.13
CA GLU A 23 -14.89 -6.70 -0.35
C GLU A 23 -13.58 -6.90 0.42
N ARG A 24 -13.25 -8.15 0.73
CA ARG A 24 -11.94 -8.54 1.24
C ARG A 24 -11.42 -9.78 0.52
N LYS A 25 -10.27 -9.63 -0.14
CA LYS A 25 -9.52 -10.75 -0.71
C LYS A 25 -8.76 -11.49 0.40
N GLY A 26 -8.99 -12.80 0.50
CA GLY A 26 -8.37 -13.65 1.52
C GLY A 26 -6.87 -13.84 1.29
N LYS A 27 -6.15 -14.37 2.29
CA LYS A 27 -4.69 -14.60 2.18
C LYS A 27 -4.29 -15.52 1.01
N GLY A 28 -5.16 -16.47 0.65
CA GLY A 28 -4.94 -17.38 -0.47
C GLY A 28 -5.49 -16.87 -1.81
N HIS A 29 -6.07 -15.67 -1.85
CA HIS A 29 -6.54 -15.08 -3.08
C HIS A 29 -5.32 -14.76 -3.97
N PRO A 30 -5.33 -15.09 -5.28
CA PRO A 30 -4.22 -14.84 -6.18
C PRO A 30 -3.66 -13.42 -6.08
N ASP A 31 -4.51 -12.40 -6.17
CA ASP A 31 -4.08 -11.00 -6.06
C ASP A 31 -3.39 -10.68 -4.72
N THR A 32 -3.92 -11.16 -3.59
CA THR A 32 -3.29 -10.96 -2.28
C THR A 32 -1.93 -11.66 -2.18
N ILE A 33 -1.78 -12.80 -2.85
CA ILE A 33 -0.49 -13.49 -2.95
C ILE A 33 0.47 -12.65 -3.81
N CYS A 34 0.05 -12.16 -4.97
CA CYS A 34 0.87 -11.29 -5.81
C CYS A 34 1.34 -10.04 -5.05
N ASP A 35 0.42 -9.34 -4.37
CA ASP A 35 0.74 -8.18 -3.54
C ASP A 35 1.78 -8.51 -2.46
N ALA A 36 1.59 -9.62 -1.75
CA ALA A 36 2.49 -10.03 -0.68
C ALA A 36 3.89 -10.42 -1.19
N VAL A 37 3.96 -11.10 -2.35
CA VAL A 37 5.22 -11.47 -3.00
C VAL A 37 5.96 -10.22 -3.45
N VAL A 38 5.27 -9.31 -4.14
CA VAL A 38 5.83 -8.06 -4.64
C VAL A 38 6.38 -7.20 -3.50
N GLU A 39 5.63 -7.05 -2.41
CA GLU A 39 6.08 -6.34 -1.21
C GLU A 39 7.33 -7.02 -0.61
N ARG A 40 7.33 -8.36 -0.52
CA ARG A 40 8.48 -9.07 0.02
C ARG A 40 9.74 -8.88 -0.84
N ILE A 41 9.60 -8.88 -2.17
CA ILE A 41 10.71 -8.60 -3.08
C ILE A 41 11.24 -7.19 -2.85
N SER A 42 10.36 -6.19 -2.69
CA SER A 42 10.76 -4.80 -2.42
C SER A 42 11.64 -4.70 -1.17
N VAL A 43 11.21 -5.31 -0.05
CA VAL A 43 11.96 -5.30 1.21
C VAL A 43 13.34 -5.94 1.07
N GLU A 44 13.41 -7.11 0.44
CA GLU A 44 14.69 -7.82 0.26
C GLU A 44 15.62 -7.07 -0.70
N LEU A 45 15.08 -6.45 -1.76
CA LEU A 45 15.85 -5.65 -2.70
C LEU A 45 16.42 -4.38 -2.06
N ALA A 46 15.63 -3.67 -1.25
CA ALA A 46 16.11 -2.54 -0.47
C ALA A 46 17.25 -2.93 0.48
N SER A 47 17.12 -4.09 1.15
CA SER A 47 18.17 -4.64 2.01
C SER A 47 19.44 -4.96 1.22
N ALA A 48 19.29 -5.62 0.07
CA ALA A 48 20.40 -5.94 -0.82
C ALA A 48 21.12 -4.68 -1.33
N TYR A 49 20.37 -3.66 -1.77
CA TYR A 49 20.96 -2.40 -2.20
C TYR A 49 21.69 -1.67 -1.08
N THR A 50 21.10 -1.62 0.11
CA THR A 50 21.75 -0.99 1.27
C THR A 50 23.07 -1.70 1.60
N LYS A 51 23.10 -3.05 1.58
CA LYS A 51 24.31 -3.83 1.84
C LYS A 51 25.39 -3.63 0.76
N ALA A 52 25.01 -3.55 -0.51
CA ALA A 52 25.95 -3.49 -1.63
C ALA A 52 26.42 -2.07 -1.96
N PHE A 53 25.57 -1.06 -1.77
CA PHE A 53 25.79 0.31 -2.24
C PHE A 53 25.70 1.37 -1.14
N GLY A 54 25.42 0.98 0.12
CA GLY A 54 25.24 1.91 1.24
C GLY A 54 23.99 2.78 1.14
N ARG A 55 23.14 2.54 0.13
CA ARG A 55 21.88 3.25 -0.12
C ARG A 55 20.94 2.38 -0.95
N ILE A 56 19.66 2.69 -0.86
CA ILE A 56 18.65 2.11 -1.75
C ILE A 56 18.79 2.78 -3.13
N LEU A 57 18.88 1.97 -4.19
CA LEU A 57 18.82 2.46 -5.57
C LEU A 57 17.35 2.63 -5.98
N HIS A 58 17.08 3.43 -7.00
CA HIS A 58 15.72 3.59 -7.51
C HIS A 58 15.21 2.29 -8.14
N TYR A 59 14.05 1.80 -7.70
CA TYR A 59 13.33 0.69 -8.30
C TYR A 59 11.83 0.85 -8.04
N ASN A 60 11.00 0.27 -8.92
CA ASN A 60 9.58 0.05 -8.70
C ASN A 60 9.28 -1.39 -9.11
N ILE A 61 8.66 -2.14 -8.21
CA ILE A 61 8.20 -3.50 -8.45
C ILE A 61 6.75 -3.49 -8.00
N ASP A 62 5.86 -3.08 -8.90
CA ASP A 62 4.41 -2.92 -8.65
C ASP A 62 3.58 -3.64 -9.72
N LYS A 63 4.22 -4.51 -10.51
CA LYS A 63 3.62 -5.27 -11.61
C LYS A 63 3.63 -6.76 -11.26
N GLY A 64 2.45 -7.32 -11.00
CA GLY A 64 2.21 -8.72 -10.65
C GLY A 64 0.82 -9.17 -11.04
#